data_AF-X0YB17-F1
#
_entry.id   AF-X0YB17-F1
#
_cell.length_a   1.000
_cell.length_b   1.000
_cell.length_c   1.000
_cell.angle_alpha   90.00
_cell.angle_beta   90.00
_cell.angle_gamma   90.00
#
_symmetry.space_group_name_H-M   'P 1'
#
loop_
_entity.id
_entity.type
_entity.pdbx_description
1 polymer ?
#
loop_
_entity_poly.entity_id
_entity_poly.type
_entity_poly.pdbx_seq_one_letter_code
_entity_poly.pdbx_strand_id
1 'polypeptide(L)'
;MCPEAETLSAYIDGEIETPWKQRIAEHIQGCISCQKLVEELLQVRNILHEDKEPSFESLLERLKEKIARAELRRGLDHVSFWEKKVALPLPVAGIAALLILLLGISLIFLSVRPDYRRMSIKRGPSGTTEVQVAAPIEDLELLLKSLDDQVFKQE
;
A
#
# COMPACT_ATOMS: atom_id res chain seq x y z
N MET A 1 -53.93 -20.22 -43.36
CA MET A 1 -53.62 -19.90 -41.96
C MET A 1 -52.48 -18.90 -41.97
N CYS A 2 -52.56 -17.82 -41.17
CA CYS A 2 -51.48 -16.83 -41.12
C CYS A 2 -50.36 -17.33 -40.21
N PRO A 3 -49.08 -17.04 -40.52
CA PRO A 3 -47.98 -17.25 -39.61
C PRO A 3 -48.16 -16.43 -38.32
N GLU A 4 -47.55 -16.89 -37.25
CA GLU A 4 -47.49 -16.14 -36.00
C GLU A 4 -46.58 -14.91 -36.14
N ALA A 5 -46.81 -13.89 -35.32
CA ALA A 5 -46.05 -12.65 -35.38
C ALA A 5 -44.54 -12.87 -35.16
N GLU A 6 -44.17 -13.81 -34.29
CA GLU A 6 -42.77 -14.19 -34.03
C GLU A 6 -42.09 -14.75 -35.29
N THR A 7 -42.81 -15.57 -36.07
CA THR A 7 -42.28 -16.11 -37.33
C THR A 7 -42.07 -15.01 -38.38
N LEU A 8 -42.95 -14.00 -38.42
CA LEU A 8 -42.80 -12.85 -39.31
C LEU A 8 -41.63 -11.95 -38.88
N SER A 9 -41.41 -11.77 -37.57
CA SER A 9 -40.21 -11.07 -37.05
C SER A 9 -38.94 -11.80 -37.46
N ALA A 10 -38.83 -13.09 -37.17
CA ALA A 10 -37.67 -13.91 -37.55
C ALA A 10 -37.40 -13.90 -39.06
N TYR A 11 -38.46 -13.82 -39.88
CA TYR A 11 -38.32 -13.66 -41.32
C TYR A 11 -37.70 -12.30 -41.71
N ILE A 12 -38.13 -11.20 -41.07
CA ILE A 12 -37.60 -9.84 -41.29
C ILE A 12 -36.12 -9.76 -40.86
N ASP A 13 -35.76 -10.45 -39.79
CA ASP A 13 -34.39 -10.53 -39.26
C ASP A 13 -33.50 -11.49 -40.06
N GLY A 14 -34.08 -12.26 -40.99
CA GLY A 14 -33.36 -13.16 -41.89
C GLY A 14 -32.99 -14.51 -41.27
N GLU A 15 -33.57 -14.85 -40.12
CA GLU A 15 -33.30 -16.09 -39.37
C GLU A 15 -34.02 -17.32 -39.95
N ILE A 16 -34.99 -17.13 -40.84
CA ILE A 16 -35.71 -18.23 -41.49
C ILE A 16 -34.96 -18.73 -42.73
N GLU A 17 -34.61 -20.01 -42.72
CA GLU A 17 -33.95 -20.70 -43.83
C GLU A 17 -34.91 -21.18 -44.93
N THR A 18 -34.36 -21.56 -46.08
CA THR A 18 -35.10 -22.24 -47.15
C THR A 18 -35.45 -23.68 -46.73
N PRO A 19 -36.64 -24.22 -47.08
CA PRO A 19 -37.63 -23.68 -48.01
C PRO A 19 -38.68 -22.76 -47.38
N TRP A 20 -38.70 -22.64 -46.05
CA TRP A 20 -39.74 -21.91 -45.33
C TRP A 20 -39.76 -20.42 -45.66
N LYS A 21 -38.58 -19.83 -45.88
CA LYS A 21 -38.44 -18.44 -46.34
C LYS A 21 -39.27 -18.13 -47.59
N GLN A 22 -39.26 -19.04 -48.58
CA GLN A 22 -40.02 -18.86 -49.83
C GLN A 22 -41.53 -18.93 -49.58
N ARG A 23 -41.99 -19.91 -48.78
CA ARG A 23 -43.41 -20.04 -48.44
C ARG A 23 -43.95 -18.83 -47.69
N ILE A 24 -43.16 -18.27 -46.78
CA ILE A 24 -43.54 -17.05 -46.03
C ILE A 24 -43.58 -15.86 -46.99
N ALA A 25 -42.61 -15.70 -47.88
CA ALA A 25 -42.60 -14.63 -48.88
C ALA A 25 -43.83 -14.69 -49.81
N GLU A 26 -44.17 -15.88 -50.31
CA GLU A 26 -45.38 -16.11 -51.10
C GLU A 26 -46.65 -15.78 -50.30
N HIS A 27 -46.71 -16.18 -49.02
CA HIS A 27 -47.84 -15.87 -48.16
C HIS A 27 -48.03 -14.36 -47.93
N ILE A 28 -46.94 -13.62 -47.68
CA ILE A 28 -46.97 -12.17 -47.48
C ILE A 28 -47.50 -11.46 -48.74
N GLN A 29 -47.13 -11.93 -49.94
CA GLN A 29 -47.64 -11.37 -51.20
C GLN A 29 -49.16 -11.59 -51.38
N GLY A 30 -49.70 -12.70 -50.84
CA GLY A 30 -51.12 -13.05 -50.96
C GLY A 30 -52.00 -12.59 -49.80
N CYS A 31 -51.44 -12.07 -48.71
CA CYS A 31 -52.17 -11.81 -47.46
C CYS A 31 -51.99 -10.37 -46.97
N ILE A 32 -53.05 -9.55 -47.09
CA ILE A 32 -53.06 -8.12 -46.70
C ILE A 32 -52.74 -7.92 -45.21
N SER A 33 -53.23 -8.79 -44.33
CA SER A 33 -52.96 -8.65 -42.88
C SER A 33 -51.49 -8.89 -42.55
N CYS A 34 -50.87 -9.92 -43.14
CA CYS A 34 -49.44 -10.18 -42.96
C CYS A 34 -48.59 -9.09 -43.60
N GLN A 35 -49.00 -8.55 -44.74
CA GLN A 35 -48.31 -7.43 -45.38
C GLN A 35 -48.27 -6.19 -44.48
N LYS A 36 -49.42 -5.81 -43.88
CA LYS A 36 -49.49 -4.68 -42.94
C LYS A 36 -48.62 -4.90 -41.71
N LEU A 37 -48.67 -6.10 -41.12
CA LEU A 37 -47.86 -6.42 -39.94
C LEU A 37 -46.36 -6.34 -40.24
N VAL A 38 -45.93 -6.84 -41.40
CA VAL A 38 -44.52 -6.71 -41.84
C VAL A 38 -44.14 -5.24 -42.05
N GLU A 39 -45.02 -4.44 -42.64
CA GLU A 39 -44.79 -3.01 -42.84
C GLU A 39 -44.64 -2.26 -41.49
N GLU A 40 -45.50 -2.54 -40.51
CA GLU A 40 -45.42 -1.98 -39.16
C GLU A 40 -44.09 -2.34 -38.47
N LEU A 41 -43.67 -3.61 -38.56
CA LEU A 41 -42.39 -4.07 -38.00
C LEU A 41 -41.19 -3.38 -38.67
N LEU A 42 -41.24 -3.21 -39.99
CA LEU A 42 -40.20 -2.50 -40.74
C LEU A 42 -40.13 -1.00 -40.38
N GLN A 43 -41.28 -0.36 -40.14
CA GLN A 43 -41.34 1.03 -39.69
C GLN A 43 -40.67 1.21 -38.32
N VAL A 44 -40.98 0.34 -37.35
CA VAL A 44 -40.34 0.36 -36.03
C VAL A 44 -38.83 0.17 -36.16
N ARG A 45 -38.38 -0.79 -36.98
CA ARG A 45 -36.97 -1.04 -37.23
C ARG A 45 -36.26 0.20 -37.80
N ASN A 46 -36.89 0.90 -38.73
CA ASN A 46 -36.32 2.11 -39.33
C ASN A 46 -36.21 3.24 -38.30
N ILE A 47 -37.24 3.46 -37.47
CA ILE A 47 -37.20 4.47 -36.39
C ILE A 47 -36.04 4.18 -35.43
N LEU A 48 -35.84 2.93 -35.04
CA LEU A 48 -34.74 2.53 -34.16
C LEU A 48 -33.37 2.72 -34.82
N HIS A 49 -33.25 2.50 -36.13
CA HIS A 49 -32.00 2.75 -36.87
C HIS A 49 -31.71 4.24 -37.09
N GLU A 50 -32.73 5.07 -37.17
CA GLU A 50 -32.58 6.53 -37.28
C GLU A 50 -32.18 7.18 -35.96
N ASP A 51 -32.39 6.49 -34.83
CA ASP A 51 -31.95 6.98 -33.53
C ASP A 51 -30.43 7.09 -33.50
N LYS A 52 -29.94 8.31 -33.28
CA LYS A 52 -28.51 8.58 -33.27
C LYS A 52 -27.93 8.03 -31.98
N GLU A 53 -26.88 7.22 -32.11
CA GLU A 53 -26.10 6.84 -30.94
C GLU A 53 -25.61 8.09 -30.19
N PRO A 54 -25.78 8.14 -28.85
CA PRO A 54 -25.31 9.27 -28.08
C PRO A 54 -23.80 9.39 -28.17
N SER A 55 -23.28 10.63 -28.20
CA SER A 55 -21.82 10.85 -28.17
C SER A 55 -21.22 10.33 -26.87
N PHE A 56 -20.32 9.35 -26.99
CA PHE A 56 -19.60 8.74 -25.86
C PHE A 56 -18.38 9.55 -25.40
N GLU A 57 -18.00 10.63 -26.09
CA GLU A 57 -16.76 11.37 -25.79
C GLU A 57 -16.76 11.90 -24.35
N SER A 58 -17.84 12.56 -23.94
CA SER A 58 -17.97 13.10 -22.58
C SER A 58 -18.04 12.03 -21.49
N LEU A 59 -18.58 10.84 -21.81
CA LEU A 59 -18.61 9.69 -20.90
C LEU A 59 -17.23 9.07 -20.76
N LEU A 60 -16.49 8.97 -21.86
CA LEU A 60 -15.14 8.43 -21.88
C LEU A 60 -14.17 9.31 -21.09
N GLU A 61 -14.28 10.64 -21.20
CA GLU A 61 -13.50 11.57 -20.38
C GLU A 61 -13.78 11.38 -18.90
N ARG A 62 -15.06 11.31 -18.51
CA ARG A 62 -15.46 11.07 -17.11
C ARG A 62 -14.97 9.71 -16.59
N LEU A 63 -14.99 8.68 -17.42
CA LEU A 63 -14.48 7.35 -17.06
C LEU A 63 -12.97 7.35 -16.88
N LYS A 64 -12.22 7.94 -17.82
CA LYS A 64 -10.77 8.10 -17.73
C LYS A 64 -10.37 8.83 -16.45
N GLU A 65 -11.08 9.91 -16.13
CA GLU A 65 -10.83 10.68 -14.91
C GLU A 65 -11.09 9.86 -13.63
N LYS A 66 -12.18 9.09 -13.58
CA LYS A 66 -12.48 8.21 -12.45
C LYS A 66 -11.43 7.12 -12.27
N ILE A 67 -10.98 6.49 -13.36
CA ILE A 67 -9.95 5.45 -13.33
C ILE A 67 -8.63 6.02 -12.85
N ALA A 68 -8.19 7.17 -13.40
CA ALA A 68 -6.96 7.84 -12.99
C ALA A 68 -6.96 8.19 -11.49
N ARG A 69 -8.09 8.70 -10.97
CA ARG A 69 -8.23 8.97 -9.52
C ARG A 69 -8.19 7.69 -8.69
N ALA A 70 -8.79 6.60 -9.15
CA ALA A 70 -8.81 5.32 -8.45
C ALA A 70 -7.44 4.63 -8.44
N GLU A 71 -6.66 4.76 -9.52
CA GLU A 71 -5.26 4.29 -9.59
C GLU A 71 -4.36 5.09 -8.66
N LEU A 72 -4.51 6.43 -8.63
CA LEU A 72 -3.75 7.27 -7.71
C LEU A 72 -4.01 6.91 -6.25
N ARG A 73 -5.28 6.66 -5.88
CA ARG A 73 -5.64 6.19 -4.53
C ARG A 73 -5.06 4.82 -4.19
N ARG A 74 -5.12 3.86 -5.12
CA ARG A 74 -4.50 2.53 -4.92
C ARG A 74 -2.98 2.59 -4.72
N GLY A 75 -2.29 3.52 -5.37
CA GLY A 75 -0.85 3.74 -5.16
C GLY A 75 -0.50 4.37 -3.80
N LEU A 76 -1.45 5.08 -3.19
CA LEU A 76 -1.29 5.71 -1.87
C LEU A 76 -1.68 4.76 -0.72
N ASP A 77 -2.69 3.91 -0.92
CA ASP A 77 -3.30 3.12 0.16
C ASP A 77 -2.55 1.82 0.52
N HIS A 78 -1.56 1.38 -0.26
CA HIS A 78 -0.73 0.23 0.13
C HIS A 78 0.68 0.28 -0.45
N VAL A 79 1.56 1.03 0.20
CA VAL A 79 3.00 0.71 0.18
C VAL A 79 3.32 0.12 1.55
N SER A 80 2.92 -1.14 1.76
CA SER A 80 3.42 -1.91 2.90
C SER A 80 4.92 -2.11 2.68
N PHE A 81 5.73 -1.22 3.24
CA PHE A 81 7.20 -1.34 3.24
C PHE A 81 7.67 -2.67 3.85
N TRP A 82 6.80 -3.37 4.57
CA TRP A 82 7.03 -4.68 5.18
C TRP A 82 6.94 -5.87 4.22
N GLU A 83 6.30 -5.71 3.05
CA GLU A 83 6.21 -6.78 2.04
C GLU A 83 7.24 -6.63 0.91
N LYS A 84 7.97 -5.50 0.89
CA LYS A 84 8.96 -5.23 -0.14
C LYS A 84 10.24 -6.01 0.14
N LYS A 85 10.35 -7.20 -0.44
CA LYS A 85 11.60 -7.98 -0.48
C LYS A 85 12.61 -7.26 -1.37
N VAL A 86 13.45 -6.42 -0.77
CA VAL A 86 14.54 -5.75 -1.48
C VAL A 86 15.72 -6.71 -1.54
N ALA A 87 16.06 -7.19 -2.73
CA ALA A 87 17.28 -7.95 -2.96
C ALA A 87 18.46 -6.96 -2.94
N LEU A 88 19.10 -6.83 -1.78
CA LEU A 88 20.31 -6.02 -1.65
C LEU A 88 21.49 -6.79 -2.24
N PRO A 89 22.31 -6.17 -3.10
CA PRO A 89 23.51 -6.81 -3.61
C PRO A 89 24.46 -7.12 -2.44
N LEU A 90 25.03 -8.33 -2.44
CA LEU A 90 25.93 -8.86 -1.41
C LEU A 90 26.99 -7.88 -0.86
N PRO A 91 27.67 -7.03 -1.68
CA PRO A 91 28.66 -6.08 -1.14
C PRO A 91 28.07 -5.05 -0.15
N VAL A 92 26.82 -4.61 -0.35
CA VAL A 92 26.19 -3.59 0.51
C VAL A 92 25.82 -4.17 1.87
N ALA A 93 25.33 -5.40 1.89
CA ALA A 93 25.02 -6.10 3.15
C ALA A 93 26.27 -6.30 4.02
N GLY A 94 27.41 -6.64 3.40
CA GLY A 94 28.69 -6.80 4.10
C GLY A 94 29.18 -5.50 4.77
N ILE A 95 29.09 -4.37 4.05
CA ILE A 95 29.48 -3.05 4.58
C ILE A 95 28.60 -2.65 5.78
N ALA A 96 27.28 -2.82 5.66
CA ALA A 96 26.35 -2.49 6.74
C ALA A 96 26.60 -3.34 7.99
N ALA A 97 26.83 -4.65 7.83
CA ALA A 97 27.16 -5.54 8.94
C ALA A 97 28.46 -5.14 9.65
N LEU A 98 29.50 -4.76 8.89
CA LEU A 98 30.77 -4.30 9.45
C LEU A 98 30.60 -3.00 10.26
N LEU A 99 29.81 -2.05 9.76
CA LEU A 99 29.53 -0.80 10.48
C LEU A 99 28.78 -1.05 11.79
N ILE A 100 27.79 -1.95 11.79
CA ILE A 100 27.05 -2.33 13.00
C ILE A 100 27.98 -3.01 14.01
N LEU A 101 28.86 -3.91 13.55
CA LEU A 101 29.84 -4.58 14.39
C LEU A 101 30.80 -3.57 15.03
N LEU A 102 31.37 -2.64 14.24
CA LEU A 102 32.29 -1.61 14.71
C LEU A 102 31.60 -0.66 15.71
N LEU A 103 30.35 -0.28 15.44
CA LEU A 103 29.56 0.53 16.36
C LEU A 103 29.33 -0.20 17.69
N GLY A 104 28.97 -1.48 17.65
CA GLY A 104 28.77 -2.31 18.83
C GLY A 104 30.06 -2.44 19.67
N ILE A 105 31.19 -2.73 19.02
CA ILE A 105 32.50 -2.81 19.68
C ILE A 105 32.88 -1.45 20.30
N SER A 106 32.65 -0.35 19.59
CA SER A 106 32.88 1.00 20.09
C SER A 106 32.04 1.29 21.34
N LEU A 107 30.73 1.00 21.30
CA LEU A 107 29.84 1.20 22.45
C LEU A 107 30.23 0.35 23.67
N ILE A 108 30.68 -0.90 23.45
CA ILE A 108 31.22 -1.75 24.50
C ILE A 108 32.50 -1.13 25.07
N PHE A 109 33.42 -0.69 24.21
CA PHE A 109 34.66 -0.05 24.65
C PHE A 109 34.42 1.24 25.45
N LEU A 110 33.43 2.04 25.05
CA LEU A 110 33.00 3.22 25.81
C LEU A 110 32.39 2.83 27.17
N SER A 111 31.63 1.73 27.23
CA SER A 111 30.98 1.26 28.46
C SER A 111 31.94 0.54 29.42
N VAL A 112 33.05 -0.02 28.90
CA VAL A 112 34.08 -0.73 29.68
C VAL A 112 35.14 0.22 30.23
N ARG A 113 35.11 1.53 29.94
CA ARG A 113 35.85 2.53 30.74
C ARG A 113 35.05 2.84 32.00
N PRO A 114 35.32 2.19 33.14
CA PRO A 114 34.55 2.45 34.33
C PRO A 114 35.23 3.65 34.99
N ASP A 115 34.63 4.83 34.87
CA ASP A 115 35.02 5.95 35.73
C ASP A 115 34.48 5.65 37.13
N TYR A 116 35.22 4.83 37.89
CA TYR A 116 34.86 4.38 39.24
C TYR A 116 35.11 5.51 40.25
N ARG A 117 34.31 6.58 40.14
CA ARG A 117 34.17 7.57 41.21
C ARG A 117 32.83 7.37 41.89
N ARG A 118 32.76 6.36 42.76
CA ARG A 118 31.58 6.14 43.61
C ARG A 118 31.86 6.70 45.00
N MET A 119 31.33 7.89 45.27
CA MET A 119 31.28 8.47 46.60
C MET A 119 29.89 8.22 47.17
N SER A 120 29.78 7.51 48.29
CA SER A 120 28.53 7.39 49.04
C SER A 120 28.74 7.98 50.42
N ILE A 121 27.94 9.00 50.74
CA ILE A 121 27.95 9.65 52.05
C ILE A 121 26.69 9.18 52.78
N LYS A 122 26.87 8.42 53.87
CA LYS A 122 25.77 8.07 54.78
C LYS A 122 25.98 8.80 56.09
N ARG A 123 24.94 9.50 56.56
CA ARG A 123 24.96 10.16 57.87
C ARG A 123 24.28 9.26 58.89
N GLY A 124 25.02 8.90 59.94
CA GLY A 124 24.50 8.13 61.06
C GLY A 124 23.68 9.01 62.01
N PRO A 125 22.77 8.43 62.81
CA PRO A 125 21.91 9.17 63.75
C PRO A 125 22.69 9.85 64.90
N SER A 126 23.95 9.48 65.11
CA SER A 126 24.81 9.97 66.20
C SER A 126 25.64 11.22 65.84
N GLY A 127 25.40 11.85 64.68
CA GLY A 127 26.20 12.97 64.18
C GLY A 127 27.54 12.57 63.55
N THR A 128 27.82 11.28 63.43
CA THR A 128 28.99 10.75 62.71
C THR A 128 28.68 10.64 61.22
N THR A 129 29.62 11.09 60.38
CA THR A 129 29.54 10.97 58.91
C THR A 129 30.45 9.84 58.47
N GLU A 130 29.88 8.74 57.98
CA GLU A 130 30.66 7.65 57.38
C GLU A 130 30.74 7.90 55.87
N VAL A 131 31.95 8.10 55.38
CA VAL A 131 32.23 8.33 53.96
C VAL A 131 32.93 7.09 53.41
N GLN A 132 32.25 6.36 52.54
CA GLN A 132 32.86 5.24 51.81
C GLN A 132 33.27 5.74 50.42
N VAL A 133 34.57 5.72 50.15
CA VAL A 133 35.17 6.12 48.88
C VAL A 133 35.86 4.90 48.28
N ALA A 134 35.46 4.51 47.08
CA ALA A 134 36.25 3.60 46.26
C ALA A 134 37.16 4.46 45.36
N ALA A 135 38.47 4.41 45.59
CA ALA A 135 39.48 5.09 44.80
C ALA A 135 40.63 4.11 44.46
N PRO A 136 41.31 4.30 43.31
CA PRO A 136 42.52 3.54 42.99
C PRO A 136 43.60 3.77 44.05
N ILE A 137 44.44 2.75 44.30
CA ILE A 137 45.40 2.71 45.41
C ILE A 137 46.41 3.89 45.32
N GLU A 138 46.75 4.32 44.11
CA GLU A 138 47.63 5.44 43.81
C GLU A 138 47.12 6.78 44.39
N ASP A 139 45.80 7.01 44.36
CA ASP A 139 45.18 8.22 44.90
C ASP A 139 45.10 8.20 46.44
N LEU A 140 45.15 7.00 47.04
CA LEU A 140 45.12 6.83 48.49
C LEU A 140 46.43 7.30 49.13
N GLU A 141 47.57 7.05 48.48
CA GLU A 141 48.88 7.51 48.94
C GLU A 141 48.96 9.04 48.94
N LEU A 142 48.41 9.68 47.90
CA LEU A 142 48.31 11.14 47.80
C LEU A 142 47.43 11.73 48.91
N LEU A 143 46.30 11.10 49.21
CA LEU A 143 45.41 11.52 50.30
C LEU A 143 46.09 11.38 51.66
N LEU A 144 46.74 10.25 51.94
CA LEU A 144 47.47 10.03 53.18
C LEU A 144 48.61 11.05 53.35
N LYS A 145 49.37 11.31 52.29
CA LYS A 145 50.44 12.32 52.30
C LYS A 145 49.90 13.72 52.57
N SER A 146 48.76 14.07 51.98
CA SER A 146 48.12 15.38 52.22
C SER A 146 47.58 15.55 53.64
N LEU A 147 47.12 14.46 54.27
CA LEU A 147 46.67 14.47 55.66
C LEU A 147 47.86 14.60 56.62
N ASP A 148 48.96 13.91 56.33
CA ASP A 148 50.20 14.00 57.11
C ASP A 148 50.78 15.43 57.07
N ASP A 149 50.82 16.05 55.87
CA ASP A 149 51.23 17.45 55.69
C ASP A 149 50.32 18.44 56.44
N GLN A 150 49.03 18.12 56.64
CA GLN A 150 48.11 18.96 57.41
C GLN A 150 48.29 18.80 58.91
N VAL A 151 48.61 17.59 59.40
CA VAL A 151 48.89 17.33 60.81
C VAL A 151 50.17 18.06 61.23
N PHE A 152 51.21 18.08 60.39
CA PHE A 152 52.47 18.79 60.66
C PHE A 152 52.38 20.31 60.61
N LYS A 153 51.28 20.89 60.12
CA LYS A 153 51.11 22.35 59.98
C LYS A 153 50.31 23.00 61.11
N GLN A 154 49.86 22.21 62.09
CA GLN A 154 49.11 22.68 63.27
C GLN A 154 49.93 22.70 64.58
N GLU A 155 51.25 22.46 64.54
CA GLU A 155 52.18 22.76 65.65
C GLU A 155 52.91 24.10 65.48
#